data_AF-A0A376KWN2-F1
#
_entry.id   AF-A0A376KWN2-F1
#
_cell.length_a   1.000
_cell.length_b   1.000
_cell.length_c   1.000
_cell.angle_alpha   90.00
_cell.angle_beta   90.00
_cell.angle_gamma   90.00
#
_symmetry.space_group_name_H-M   'P 1'
#
loop_
_entity.id
_entity.type
_entity.pdbx_description
1 polymer ?
#
loop_
_entity_poly.entity_id
_entity_poly.type
_entity_poly.pdbx_seq_one_letter_code
_entity_poly.pdbx_strand_id
1 'polypeptide(L)' 'MMTTLTARPEAITFDPQQSALIVVDMQNAYATPGGYLDLRRV' A
#
# COMPACT_ATOMS: atom_id res chain seq x y z
N MET A 1 1.08 -15.25 -16.07
CA MET A 1 -0.31 -15.68 -16.33
C MET A 1 -1.26 -14.65 -15.73
N MET A 2 -2.27 -14.19 -16.48
CA MET A 2 -3.21 -13.17 -16.00
C MET A 2 -3.95 -13.61 -14.73
N THR A 3 -4.11 -12.69 -13.79
CA THR A 3 -4.90 -12.83 -12.55
C THR A 3 -5.85 -11.66 -12.43
N THR A 4 -7.09 -11.91 -11.99
CA THR A 4 -8.10 -10.88 -11.76
C THR A 4 -8.34 -10.69 -10.26
N LEU A 5 -8.29 -9.44 -9.78
CA LEU A 5 -8.66 -9.05 -8.42
C LEU A 5 -9.98 -8.27 -8.41
N THR A 6 -10.86 -8.61 -7.47
CA THR A 6 -12.05 -7.82 -7.15
C THR A 6 -11.63 -6.47 -6.59
N ALA A 7 -11.95 -5.39 -7.29
CA ALA A 7 -11.63 -4.02 -6.92
C ALA A 7 -12.84 -3.10 -7.18
N ARG A 8 -12.63 -1.78 -7.10
CA ARG A 8 -13.62 -0.74 -7.43
C ARG A 8 -12.95 0.38 -8.23
N PRO A 9 -13.64 1.04 -9.19
CA PRO A 9 -15.05 0.82 -9.56
C PRO A 9 -15.32 -0.54 -10.22
N GLU A 10 -14.34 -1.14 -10.89
CA GLU A 10 -14.42 -2.48 -11.49
C GLU A 10 -13.24 -3.39 -11.09
N ALA A 11 -13.27 -4.65 -11.51
CA ALA A 11 -12.22 -5.64 -11.23
C ALA A 11 -10.99 -5.45 -12.14
N ILE A 12 -9.79 -5.60 -11.57
CA ILE A 12 -8.51 -5.33 -12.25
C ILE A 12 -7.87 -6.66 -12.65
N THR A 13 -7.44 -6.78 -13.91
CA THR A 13 -6.77 -7.99 -14.44
C THR A 13 -5.37 -7.64 -14.94
N PHE A 14 -4.35 -8.33 -14.45
CA PHE A 14 -2.93 -8.05 -14.73
C PHE A 14 -2.10 -9.35 -14.74
N ASP A 15 -0.88 -9.31 -15.29
CA ASP A 15 0.10 -10.40 -15.12
C ASP A 15 1.04 -10.09 -13.95
N PRO A 16 1.09 -10.92 -12.90
CA PRO A 16 2.02 -10.73 -11.78
C PRO A 16 3.49 -10.69 -12.22
N GLN A 17 3.87 -11.36 -13.32
CA GLN A 17 5.26 -11.36 -13.80
C GLN A 17 5.65 -10.07 -14.55
N GLN A 18 4.70 -9.18 -14.81
CA GLN A 18 4.92 -7.87 -15.45
C GLN A 18 4.46 -6.71 -14.53
N SER A 19 4.32 -6.99 -13.24
CA SER A 19 3.82 -6.04 -12.23
C SER A 19 4.81 -5.90 -11.07
N ALA A 20 4.79 -4.76 -10.39
CA ALA A 20 5.60 -4.50 -9.20
C ALA A 20 4.73 -4.06 -8.03
N LEU A 21 5.05 -4.53 -6.82
CA LEU A 21 4.43 -4.06 -5.58
C LEU A 21 5.24 -2.86 -5.05
N ILE A 22 4.59 -1.70 -4.95
CA ILE A 22 5.18 -0.51 -4.33
C ILE A 22 4.65 -0.41 -2.90
N VAL A 23 5.57 -0.29 -1.93
CA VAL A 23 5.26 -0.05 -0.52
C VAL A 23 5.71 1.37 -0.18
N VAL A 24 4.77 2.24 0.18
CA VAL A 24 5.00 3.69 0.38
C VAL A 24 5.03 4.00 1.88
N ASP A 25 6.00 4.80 2.30
CA ASP A 25 6.12 5.43 3.63
C ASP A 25 6.04 4.54 4.88
N MET A 26 6.27 3.23 4.75
CA MET A 26 6.24 2.24 5.85
C MET A 26 7.44 2.30 6.83
N GLN A 27 8.10 3.45 6.97
CA GLN A 27 9.10 3.69 8.00
C GLN A 27 8.47 3.77 9.41
N ASN A 28 9.21 3.31 10.43
CA ASN A 28 8.77 3.33 11.84
C ASN A 28 8.29 4.71 12.33
N ALA A 29 8.85 5.80 11.77
CA ALA A 29 8.42 7.16 12.08
C ALA A 29 6.94 7.45 11.75
N TYR A 30 6.28 6.64 10.93
CA TYR A 30 4.86 6.74 10.58
C TYR A 30 4.06 5.51 11.05
N ALA A 31 4.71 4.34 11.17
CA ALA A 31 4.07 3.06 11.45
C ALA A 31 4.24 2.54 12.90
N THR A 32 4.87 3.29 13.81
CA THR A 32 5.12 2.88 15.21
C THR A 32 4.54 3.89 16.22
N PRO A 33 3.94 3.46 17.34
CA PRO A 33 3.46 4.35 18.39
C PRO A 33 4.56 5.29 18.92
N GLY A 34 4.21 6.56 19.14
CA GLY A 34 5.18 7.62 19.45
C GLY A 34 5.90 8.18 18.22
N GLY A 35 5.47 7.81 17.01
CA GLY A 35 5.99 8.32 15.75
C GLY A 35 5.60 9.77 15.45
N TYR A 36 6.02 10.24 14.28
CA TYR A 36 5.81 11.60 13.77
C TYR A 36 4.33 12.03 13.73
N LEU A 37 3.40 11.08 13.53
CA LEU A 37 1.96 11.33 13.50
C LEU A 37 1.32 11.45 14.90
N ASP A 38 1.96 10.92 15.94
CA ASP A 38 1.54 11.08 17.33
C ASP A 38 2.14 12.36 17.93
N LEU A 39 3.43 12.61 17.66
CA LEU A 39 4.17 13.81 18.08
C LEU A 39 3.68 15.12 17.45
N ARG A 40 2.76 15.06 16.47
CA ARG A 40 2.10 16.22 15.83
C ARG A 40 0.58 16.20 16.06
N ARG A 41 0.19 15.91 17.31
CA ARG A 41 -1.15 16.15 17.84
C ARG A 41 -1.11 17.21 18.93
N VAL A 42 -0.90 18.45 18.50
CA VAL A 42 -0.98 19.69 19.31
C VAL A 42 -1.74 20.72 18.49
#